data_AF-A0A9P5PT52-F1
#
_entry.id   AF-A0A9P5PT52-F1
#
_cell.length_a   1.000
_cell.length_b   1.000
_cell.length_c   1.000
_cell.angle_alpha   90.00
_cell.angle_beta   90.00
_cell.angle_gamma   90.00
#
_symmetry.space_group_name_H-M   'P 1'
#
loop_
_entity.id
_entity.type
_entity.pdbx_description
1 polymer ?
#
loop_
_entity_poly.entity_id
_entity_poly.type
_entity_poly.pdbx_seq_one_letter_code
_entity_poly.pdbx_strand_id
1 'polypeptide(L)'
;MSLESGYYYIRCLRTKNFLTKTDVKPNRPVKTTDNSLATVYVTKTESQYEISELNTANYVGVKFTGKPYSLTWQRTAYKWAIREIAPGIFNIGNPVDNAYWFDGSDDSEQSIILSTLNSDDAYNFEIIAASSSSSDDGTDVVPLDTGVFNSMDVRPWQTPSLQTRGTIKFTNPPLKLTAQAVAGLNWLDFGGTANVRIKTILDDVTNERCSINLQSWGDTLNYSTGVAWLQYPSSDHDNHDFQCGTFNTMEDHDWTKPQKLTACKIVFPCHYTSPPAVIVFLTSMDIGYQKNLRVKTYTTDVQADSFTVHIDSWADTSIWSAGIAWFAYPKDKKNISSGTYSTNDLGHANSPRQVNSNPILFQNPGFDKPPRVFMALNMLDMGHGTNVRVRLSSSHVTKTGMKWHIDTWGDTTMFSAGASYIAF
;
A
#
# COMPACT_ATOMS: atom_id res chain seq x y z
N MET A 1 -40.02 -3.56 8.72
CA MET A 1 -38.77 -4.27 8.38
C MET A 1 -37.92 -4.32 9.65
N SER A 2 -37.44 -5.49 10.05
CA SER A 2 -36.43 -5.60 11.11
C SER A 2 -35.06 -5.66 10.45
N LEU A 3 -34.18 -4.72 10.79
CA LEU A 3 -32.78 -4.76 10.35
C LEU A 3 -31.94 -5.46 11.43
N GLU A 4 -31.03 -6.33 11.01
CA GLU A 4 -30.02 -6.93 11.87
C GLU A 4 -28.89 -5.94 12.18
N SER A 5 -27.96 -6.32 13.05
CA SER A 5 -26.78 -5.50 13.33
C SER A 5 -25.88 -5.46 12.09
N GLY A 6 -25.54 -4.28 11.60
CA GLY A 6 -24.76 -4.14 10.37
C GLY A 6 -24.56 -2.70 9.92
N TYR A 7 -23.76 -2.53 8.86
CA TYR A 7 -23.58 -1.27 8.15
C TYR A 7 -24.52 -1.24 6.95
N TYR A 8 -25.28 -0.15 6.83
CA TYR A 8 -26.20 0.04 5.72
C TYR A 8 -25.88 1.35 5.01
N TYR A 9 -25.90 1.28 3.68
CA TYR A 9 -25.79 2.46 2.82
C TYR A 9 -27.17 2.81 2.29
N ILE A 10 -27.58 4.05 2.52
CA ILE A 10 -28.85 4.56 2.01
C ILE A 10 -28.55 5.54 0.89
N ARG A 11 -29.03 5.22 -0.31
CA ARG A 11 -28.92 6.08 -1.49
C ARG A 11 -30.27 6.73 -1.77
N CYS A 12 -30.28 8.07 -1.82
CA CYS A 12 -31.45 8.82 -2.27
C CYS A 12 -31.38 9.01 -3.79
N LEU A 13 -32.31 8.42 -4.54
CA LEU A 13 -32.40 8.64 -5.98
C LEU A 13 -33.44 9.73 -6.26
N ARG A 14 -33.00 10.84 -6.84
CA ARG A 14 -33.90 11.88 -7.36
C ARG A 14 -34.26 11.55 -8.80
N THR A 15 -35.51 11.16 -9.03
CA THR A 15 -36.06 11.03 -10.38
C THR A 15 -36.52 12.41 -10.87
N LYS A 16 -35.82 12.99 -11.85
CA LYS A 16 -36.31 14.15 -12.61
C LYS A 16 -37.28 13.65 -13.68
N ASN A 17 -38.58 13.77 -13.44
CA ASN A 17 -39.56 13.64 -14.51
C ASN A 17 -39.59 14.93 -15.34
N PHE A 18 -39.11 14.87 -16.58
CA PHE A 18 -39.35 15.93 -17.57
C PHE A 18 -40.76 15.75 -18.15
N LEU A 19 -41.69 16.61 -17.74
CA LEU A 19 -42.91 16.86 -18.51
C LEU A 19 -42.60 17.89 -19.59
N THR A 20 -42.43 17.45 -20.83
CA THR A 20 -42.37 18.34 -21.99
C THR A 20 -43.77 18.71 -22.46
N LYS A 21 -44.12 20.01 -22.42
CA LYS A 21 -45.09 20.59 -23.36
C LYS A 21 -44.82 22.09 -23.61
N THR A 22 -44.32 22.34 -24.83
CA THR A 22 -44.49 23.49 -25.76
C THR A 22 -44.10 24.93 -25.39
N ASP A 23 -43.18 25.44 -26.22
CA ASP A 23 -43.01 26.77 -26.85
C ASP A 23 -42.52 27.99 -26.05
N VAL A 24 -41.27 28.42 -26.32
CA VAL A 24 -40.88 29.67 -27.05
C VAL A 24 -39.33 29.88 -27.02
N LYS A 25 -38.76 29.94 -28.24
CA LYS A 25 -37.52 30.54 -28.84
C LYS A 25 -36.23 30.92 -28.05
N PRO A 26 -35.06 30.95 -28.73
CA PRO A 26 -33.73 30.79 -28.15
C PRO A 26 -32.97 32.10 -27.88
N ASN A 27 -32.19 32.12 -26.79
CA ASN A 27 -30.88 32.77 -26.60
C ASN A 27 -30.69 33.27 -25.17
N ARG A 28 -29.99 32.48 -24.34
CA ARG A 28 -29.00 32.91 -23.30
C ARG A 28 -28.57 31.68 -22.47
N PRO A 29 -27.30 31.56 -22.06
CA PRO A 29 -26.87 30.53 -21.13
C PRO A 29 -27.40 30.83 -19.73
N VAL A 30 -28.18 29.92 -19.17
CA VAL A 30 -28.60 29.96 -17.75
C VAL A 30 -27.51 29.25 -16.93
N LYS A 31 -26.84 29.99 -16.04
CA LYS A 31 -26.04 29.39 -14.97
C LYS A 31 -27.00 28.86 -13.91
N THR A 32 -27.03 27.55 -13.69
CA THR A 32 -27.67 26.95 -12.52
C THR A 32 -26.61 26.75 -11.43
N THR A 33 -26.62 27.61 -10.42
CA THR A 33 -26.01 27.33 -9.11
C THR A 33 -27.10 26.80 -8.21
N ASP A 34 -27.13 25.49 -7.95
CA ASP A 34 -28.00 24.91 -6.94
C ASP A 34 -27.27 23.77 -6.22
N ASN A 35 -26.47 24.16 -5.21
CA ASN A 35 -25.96 23.26 -4.19
C ASN A 35 -26.94 23.30 -3.01
N SER A 36 -28.04 22.56 -3.10
CA SER A 36 -28.89 22.31 -1.94
C SER A 36 -28.30 21.14 -1.14
N LEU A 37 -27.56 21.47 -0.07
CA LEU A 37 -27.14 20.50 0.95
C LEU A 37 -28.37 20.06 1.75
N ALA A 38 -28.63 18.76 1.82
CA ALA A 38 -29.60 18.20 2.75
C ALA A 38 -28.98 18.14 4.15
N THR A 39 -29.45 18.99 5.08
CA THR A 39 -29.03 18.92 6.48
C THR A 39 -29.89 17.91 7.23
N VAL A 40 -29.27 16.85 7.76
CA VAL A 40 -29.91 15.86 8.62
C VAL A 40 -29.77 16.30 10.08
N TYR A 41 -30.86 16.33 10.83
CA TYR A 41 -30.85 16.57 12.28
C TYR A 41 -31.14 15.25 13.00
N VAL A 42 -30.24 14.82 13.90
CA VAL A 42 -30.48 13.69 14.81
C VAL A 42 -30.51 14.23 16.23
N THR A 43 -31.62 14.02 16.94
CA THR A 43 -31.78 14.39 18.35
C THR A 43 -31.39 13.20 19.22
N LYS A 44 -30.51 13.43 20.20
CA LYS A 44 -29.94 12.41 21.08
C LYS A 44 -30.94 12.01 22.18
N THR A 45 -31.35 10.74 22.20
CA THR A 45 -31.96 10.07 23.36
C THR A 45 -31.44 8.63 23.47
N GLU A 46 -30.78 8.37 24.60
CA GLU A 46 -30.46 7.09 25.28
C GLU A 46 -30.17 5.80 24.48
N SER A 47 -29.60 5.88 23.28
CA SER A 47 -29.01 4.71 22.60
C SER A 47 -27.71 5.12 21.89
N GLN A 48 -26.68 4.29 21.96
CA GLN A 48 -25.38 4.57 21.33
C GLN A 48 -25.47 4.31 19.82
N TYR A 49 -25.26 5.35 19.02
CA TYR A 49 -25.03 5.26 17.58
C TYR A 49 -23.88 6.20 17.20
N GLU A 50 -23.13 5.79 16.19
CA GLU A 50 -22.02 6.54 15.63
C GLU A 50 -22.36 6.89 14.18
N ILE A 51 -22.31 8.19 13.85
CA ILE A 51 -22.56 8.69 12.50
C ILE A 51 -21.22 9.21 11.99
N SER A 52 -20.72 8.61 10.92
CA SER A 52 -19.58 9.13 10.17
C SER A 52 -20.09 9.79 8.90
N GLU A 53 -19.87 11.11 8.75
CA GLU A 53 -20.10 11.78 7.48
C GLU A 53 -19.06 11.31 6.45
N LEU A 54 -19.54 10.66 5.39
CA LEU A 54 -18.74 10.39 4.20
C LEU A 54 -18.86 11.60 3.28
N ASN A 55 -17.72 12.20 2.93
CA ASN A 55 -17.64 13.42 2.13
C ASN A 55 -17.85 13.13 0.62
N THR A 56 -18.94 12.43 0.27
CA THR A 56 -19.41 12.27 -1.11
C THR A 56 -20.93 12.50 -1.16
N ALA A 57 -21.37 13.26 -2.16
CA ALA A 57 -22.61 14.05 -2.13
C ALA A 57 -23.96 13.29 -2.01
N ASN A 58 -24.01 11.97 -1.83
CA ASN A 58 -25.27 11.20 -1.90
C ASN A 58 -25.39 9.99 -0.94
N TYR A 59 -24.49 9.82 0.03
CA TYR A 59 -24.54 8.66 0.94
C TYR A 59 -24.49 9.09 2.41
N VAL A 60 -25.31 8.44 3.24
CA VAL A 60 -25.21 8.49 4.69
C VAL A 60 -24.95 7.08 5.20
N GLY A 61 -23.81 6.89 5.87
CA GLY A 61 -23.48 5.64 6.55
C GLY A 61 -24.12 5.62 7.93
N VAL A 62 -24.88 4.58 8.25
CA VAL A 62 -25.46 4.38 9.58
C VAL A 62 -25.07 3.00 10.09
N LYS A 63 -24.45 2.94 11.26
CA LYS A 63 -24.13 1.70 11.96
C LYS A 63 -25.20 1.43 13.02
N PHE A 64 -25.86 0.28 12.92
CA PHE A 64 -26.78 -0.19 13.96
C PHE A 64 -26.09 -1.27 14.79
N THR A 65 -25.97 -1.05 16.10
CA THR A 65 -25.43 -2.05 17.04
C THR A 65 -26.49 -2.42 18.07
N GLY A 66 -26.92 -3.69 18.13
CA GLY A 66 -27.87 -4.16 19.15
C GLY A 66 -29.14 -4.84 18.61
N LYS A 67 -30.22 -4.79 19.39
CA LYS A 67 -31.51 -5.46 19.10
C LYS A 67 -32.14 -4.99 17.76
N PRO A 68 -32.99 -5.81 17.11
CA PRO A 68 -33.59 -5.48 15.81
C PRO A 68 -34.34 -4.13 15.84
N TYR A 69 -34.08 -3.31 14.82
CA TYR A 69 -34.62 -1.96 14.70
C TYR A 69 -35.79 -1.92 13.73
N SER A 70 -36.79 -1.07 14.01
CA SER A 70 -37.85 -0.69 13.07
C SER A 70 -37.71 0.78 12.72
N LEU A 71 -37.66 1.10 11.43
CA LEU A 71 -37.58 2.47 10.92
C LEU A 71 -38.96 2.94 10.47
N THR A 72 -39.41 4.10 10.96
CA THR A 72 -40.69 4.72 10.56
C THR A 72 -40.45 6.16 10.10
N TRP A 73 -41.04 6.54 8.97
CA TRP A 73 -40.91 7.88 8.39
C TRP A 73 -42.23 8.65 8.52
N GLN A 74 -42.18 9.90 8.96
CA GLN A 74 -43.37 10.77 9.02
C GLN A 74 -43.07 12.13 8.39
N ARG A 75 -43.99 12.60 7.54
CA ARG A 75 -43.90 13.92 6.90
C ARG A 75 -44.45 14.98 7.85
N THR A 76 -43.61 15.93 8.27
CA THR A 76 -44.08 17.19 8.86
C THR A 76 -43.75 18.35 7.93
N ALA A 77 -44.66 19.34 7.89
CA ALA A 77 -44.90 20.23 6.76
C ALA A 77 -43.69 20.91 6.08
N TYR A 78 -42.51 21.00 6.69
CA TYR A 78 -41.32 21.53 6.00
C TYR A 78 -39.98 20.86 6.33
N LYS A 79 -39.95 19.73 7.05
CA LYS A 79 -38.71 18.98 7.35
C LYS A 79 -39.01 17.49 7.59
N TRP A 80 -38.09 16.63 7.15
CA TRP A 80 -38.01 15.24 7.59
C TRP A 80 -37.33 15.21 8.96
N ALA A 81 -37.95 14.55 9.93
CA ALA A 81 -37.36 14.28 11.24
C ALA A 81 -37.53 12.80 11.56
N ILE A 82 -36.47 12.16 12.05
CA ILE A 82 -36.56 10.85 12.68
C ILE A 82 -37.22 11.06 14.05
N ARG A 83 -38.28 10.32 14.35
CA ARG A 83 -38.98 10.39 15.64
C ARG A 83 -38.87 9.05 16.39
N GLU A 84 -38.81 9.20 17.72
CA GLU A 84 -38.67 8.27 18.84
C GLU A 84 -39.01 6.77 18.66
N ILE A 85 -38.25 5.93 19.38
CA ILE A 85 -38.30 4.46 19.41
C ILE A 85 -38.94 4.03 20.74
N ALA A 86 -40.00 3.22 20.71
CA ALA A 86 -40.58 2.61 21.91
C ALA A 86 -40.19 1.11 22.03
N PRO A 87 -39.83 0.60 23.22
CA PRO A 87 -39.72 -0.83 23.46
C PRO A 87 -41.12 -1.45 23.55
N GLY A 88 -41.27 -2.64 22.97
CA GLY A 88 -42.55 -3.13 22.47
C GLY A 88 -43.65 -3.40 23.51
N ILE A 89 -44.89 -3.35 23.02
CA ILE A 89 -45.96 -4.36 23.11
C ILE A 89 -46.89 -4.04 21.92
N PHE A 90 -47.01 -4.95 20.94
CA PHE A 90 -48.04 -4.83 19.89
C PHE A 90 -49.17 -5.83 20.18
N ASN A 91 -50.35 -5.26 20.42
CA ASN A 91 -51.62 -5.96 20.54
C ASN A 91 -52.28 -5.93 19.15
N ILE A 92 -52.73 -7.07 18.64
CA ILE A 92 -53.29 -7.20 17.28
C ILE A 92 -54.73 -6.67 17.29
N GLY A 93 -54.96 -5.56 16.61
CA GLY A 93 -56.27 -5.08 16.19
C GLY A 93 -56.32 -4.97 14.65
N ASN A 94 -57.24 -5.75 14.06
CA ASN A 94 -57.61 -6.01 12.66
C ASN A 94 -57.29 -5.02 11.50
N PRO A 95 -57.30 -5.54 10.24
CA PRO A 95 -56.36 -5.18 9.17
C PRO A 95 -57.00 -4.38 8.03
N VAL A 96 -56.15 -3.75 7.21
CA VAL A 96 -56.42 -3.57 5.77
C VAL A 96 -55.11 -3.79 5.00
N ASP A 97 -55.04 -4.96 4.36
CA ASP A 97 -54.32 -5.36 3.14
C ASP A 97 -52.92 -4.82 2.83
N ASN A 98 -51.91 -5.67 3.10
CA ASN A 98 -51.04 -6.35 2.12
C ASN A 98 -49.70 -6.71 2.79
N ALA A 99 -49.57 -7.95 3.25
CA ALA A 99 -48.30 -8.51 3.71
C ALA A 99 -47.78 -9.51 2.67
N TYR A 100 -46.65 -9.19 2.03
CA TYR A 100 -45.87 -10.18 1.28
C TYR A 100 -44.90 -10.86 2.25
N TRP A 101 -44.97 -12.19 2.33
CA TRP A 101 -43.96 -13.02 2.97
C TRP A 101 -43.05 -13.58 1.88
N PHE A 102 -41.73 -13.45 2.04
CA PHE A 102 -40.75 -14.15 1.23
C PHE A 102 -39.89 -15.03 2.15
N ASP A 103 -39.82 -16.31 1.81
CA ASP A 103 -38.84 -17.28 2.32
C ASP A 103 -37.60 -17.17 1.43
N GLY A 104 -36.45 -16.84 2.02
CA GLY A 104 -35.22 -16.55 1.30
C GLY A 104 -34.16 -17.61 1.58
N SER A 105 -33.93 -18.49 0.61
CA SER A 105 -32.87 -19.52 0.63
C SER A 105 -31.88 -19.39 -0.53
N ASP A 106 -31.75 -18.22 -1.18
CA ASP A 106 -30.78 -18.03 -2.27
C ASP A 106 -30.01 -16.70 -2.19
N ASP A 107 -28.69 -16.83 -2.32
CA ASP A 107 -27.66 -15.78 -2.34
C ASP A 107 -27.70 -14.91 -3.62
N SER A 108 -28.67 -14.01 -3.72
CA SER A 108 -28.69 -12.97 -4.76
C SER A 108 -28.88 -11.57 -4.17
N GLU A 109 -28.22 -10.56 -4.76
CA GLU A 109 -28.40 -9.15 -4.42
C GLU A 109 -29.89 -8.79 -4.48
N GLN A 110 -30.52 -8.61 -3.32
CA GLN A 110 -31.90 -8.18 -3.25
C GLN A 110 -31.97 -6.66 -3.25
N SER A 111 -32.50 -6.10 -4.34
CA SER A 111 -32.86 -4.68 -4.41
C SER A 111 -34.32 -4.53 -3.94
N ILE A 112 -34.51 -3.84 -2.80
CA ILE A 112 -35.85 -3.52 -2.29
C ILE A 112 -36.23 -2.12 -2.78
N ILE A 113 -37.18 -2.04 -3.70
CA ILE A 113 -37.74 -0.77 -4.19
C ILE A 113 -38.95 -0.42 -3.32
N LEU A 114 -38.83 0.62 -2.49
CA LEU A 114 -39.96 1.22 -1.77
C LEU A 114 -40.51 2.39 -2.60
N SER A 115 -41.71 2.22 -3.18
CA SER A 115 -42.43 3.31 -3.84
C SER A 115 -43.47 3.90 -2.90
N THR A 116 -43.51 5.23 -2.77
CA THR A 116 -44.61 5.92 -2.09
C THR A 116 -45.73 6.20 -3.10
N LEU A 117 -46.90 5.61 -2.90
CA LEU A 117 -48.10 5.98 -3.64
C LEU A 117 -48.63 7.31 -3.08
N ASN A 118 -48.86 8.28 -3.97
CA ASN A 118 -49.43 9.62 -3.76
C ASN A 118 -48.45 10.79 -3.51
N SER A 119 -47.74 11.20 -4.56
CA SER A 119 -47.69 12.62 -5.03
C SER A 119 -46.82 12.69 -6.29
N ASP A 120 -46.98 13.73 -7.11
CA ASP A 120 -46.34 13.94 -8.43
C ASP A 120 -44.80 13.93 -8.46
N ASP A 121 -44.14 13.81 -7.31
CA ASP A 121 -42.70 13.58 -7.19
C ASP A 121 -42.44 12.20 -6.56
N ALA A 122 -42.30 11.17 -7.41
CA ALA A 122 -41.78 9.88 -6.97
C ALA A 122 -40.29 10.04 -6.64
N TYR A 123 -39.87 9.60 -5.46
CA TYR A 123 -38.46 9.41 -5.11
C TYR A 123 -38.25 7.92 -4.86
N ASN A 124 -37.24 7.35 -5.52
CA ASN A 124 -36.86 5.96 -5.31
C ASN A 124 -35.74 5.93 -4.27
N PHE A 125 -35.85 5.03 -3.30
CA PHE A 125 -34.77 4.75 -2.35
C PHE A 125 -34.30 3.33 -2.57
N GLU A 126 -33.00 3.16 -2.63
CA GLU A 126 -32.35 1.87 -2.78
C GLU A 126 -31.59 1.58 -1.47
N ILE A 127 -31.98 0.50 -0.79
CA ILE A 127 -31.22 -0.06 0.32
C ILE A 127 -30.32 -1.11 -0.28
N ILE A 128 -29.01 -0.85 -0.29
CA ILE A 128 -28.01 -1.84 -0.68
C ILE A 128 -27.58 -2.53 0.61
N ALA A 129 -28.09 -3.74 0.85
CA ALA A 129 -27.59 -4.58 1.92
C ALA A 129 -26.24 -5.16 1.49
N ALA A 130 -25.17 -4.82 2.20
CA ALA A 130 -23.92 -5.54 2.09
C ALA A 130 -24.03 -6.80 2.94
N SER A 131 -24.34 -7.94 2.31
CA SER A 131 -24.19 -9.23 2.96
C SER A 131 -22.69 -9.51 3.14
N SER A 132 -22.17 -9.35 4.36
CA SER A 132 -20.89 -9.92 4.74
C SER A 132 -21.10 -11.37 5.17
N SER A 133 -21.42 -12.25 4.21
CA SER A 133 -21.29 -13.71 4.38
C SER A 133 -20.05 -14.16 3.61
N SER A 134 -18.86 -13.92 4.16
CA SER A 134 -17.64 -14.59 3.68
C SER A 134 -17.67 -16.03 4.20
N SER A 135 -18.15 -16.95 3.37
CA SER A 135 -17.73 -18.35 3.46
C SER A 135 -16.24 -18.39 3.12
N ASP A 136 -15.43 -18.34 4.17
CA ASP A 136 -13.97 -18.43 4.18
C ASP A 136 -13.54 -19.83 3.72
N ASP A 137 -13.50 -20.00 2.39
CA ASP A 137 -12.71 -21.02 1.71
C ASP A 137 -11.25 -20.54 1.63
N GLY A 138 -10.56 -20.54 2.78
CA GLY A 138 -9.42 -21.42 2.97
C GLY A 138 -8.13 -21.16 2.19
N THR A 139 -8.03 -20.16 1.31
CA THR A 139 -6.74 -19.65 0.83
C THR A 139 -6.79 -18.14 0.64
N ASP A 140 -6.53 -17.40 1.71
CA ASP A 140 -6.20 -15.97 1.65
C ASP A 140 -4.90 -15.79 0.86
N VAL A 141 -5.00 -15.80 -0.46
CA VAL A 141 -3.87 -15.50 -1.35
C VAL A 141 -3.59 -14.02 -1.17
N VAL A 142 -2.55 -13.74 -0.39
CA VAL A 142 -2.05 -12.38 -0.24
C VAL A 142 -1.72 -11.83 -1.63
N PRO A 143 -2.34 -10.73 -2.08
CA PRO A 143 -2.10 -10.17 -3.40
C PRO A 143 -0.80 -9.36 -3.40
N LEU A 144 0.32 -10.02 -3.07
CA LEU A 144 1.65 -9.50 -3.29
C LEU A 144 2.06 -9.74 -4.75
N ASP A 145 2.79 -8.79 -5.28
CA ASP A 145 3.40 -8.86 -6.59
C ASP A 145 4.80 -8.25 -6.53
N THR A 146 5.72 -8.74 -7.36
CA THR A 146 7.08 -8.22 -7.39
C THR A 146 7.71 -8.34 -8.75
N GLY A 147 8.56 -7.39 -9.10
CA GLY A 147 9.33 -7.46 -10.34
C GLY A 147 10.55 -6.59 -10.27
N VAL A 148 11.17 -6.41 -11.42
CA VAL A 148 12.35 -5.56 -11.57
C VAL A 148 12.11 -4.55 -12.68
N PHE A 149 12.76 -3.41 -12.55
CA PHE A 149 12.90 -2.42 -13.61
C PHE A 149 14.36 -2.02 -13.69
N ASN A 150 14.93 -1.99 -14.88
CA ASN A 150 16.26 -1.48 -15.13
C ASN A 150 16.18 -0.30 -16.09
N SER A 151 17.00 0.74 -15.88
CA SER A 151 17.13 1.84 -16.83
C SER A 151 17.50 1.35 -18.23
N MET A 152 18.16 0.20 -18.34
CA MET A 152 18.50 -0.45 -19.62
C MET A 152 17.27 -0.89 -20.42
N ASP A 153 16.11 -1.05 -19.78
CA ASP A 153 14.85 -1.44 -20.44
C ASP A 153 14.29 -0.32 -21.32
N VAL A 154 14.71 0.93 -21.10
CA VAL A 154 14.20 2.13 -21.81
C VAL A 154 15.30 2.96 -22.48
N ARG A 155 16.57 2.67 -22.21
CA ARG A 155 17.73 3.30 -22.88
C ARG A 155 18.96 2.39 -22.86
N PRO A 156 19.86 2.45 -23.84
CA PRO A 156 21.14 1.74 -23.74
C PRO A 156 22.03 2.30 -22.61
N TRP A 157 22.90 1.47 -22.05
CA TRP A 157 23.83 1.89 -20.98
C TRP A 157 24.90 2.87 -21.47
N GLN A 158 25.21 2.84 -22.77
CA GLN A 158 26.16 3.74 -23.44
C GLN A 158 25.66 5.17 -23.55
N THR A 159 24.39 5.42 -23.22
CA THR A 159 23.82 6.76 -23.09
C THR A 159 23.45 7.01 -21.62
N PRO A 160 24.43 7.30 -20.74
CA PRO A 160 24.16 7.64 -19.36
C PRO A 160 23.14 8.76 -19.25
N SER A 161 22.25 8.67 -18.27
CA SER A 161 21.25 9.69 -18.03
C SER A 161 21.11 9.94 -16.54
N LEU A 162 20.97 11.22 -16.18
CA LEU A 162 20.64 11.64 -14.82
C LEU A 162 19.20 11.28 -14.45
N GLN A 163 18.33 11.02 -15.42
CA GLN A 163 16.96 10.64 -15.14
C GLN A 163 16.50 9.52 -16.07
N THR A 164 15.84 8.52 -15.50
CA THR A 164 15.21 7.46 -16.30
C THR A 164 13.88 7.10 -15.69
N ARG A 165 12.83 7.14 -16.51
CA ARG A 165 11.47 6.81 -16.11
C ARG A 165 10.99 5.58 -16.86
N GLY A 166 10.27 4.71 -16.16
CA GLY A 166 9.55 3.59 -16.74
C GLY A 166 8.20 3.40 -16.08
N THR A 167 7.35 2.61 -16.69
CA THR A 167 6.06 2.20 -16.11
C THR A 167 6.08 0.68 -15.97
N ILE A 168 5.87 0.21 -14.74
CA ILE A 168 5.68 -1.20 -14.44
C ILE A 168 4.19 -1.51 -14.41
N LYS A 169 3.83 -2.70 -14.89
CA LYS A 169 2.46 -3.22 -14.77
C LYS A 169 2.45 -4.30 -13.71
N PHE A 170 1.43 -4.24 -12.87
CA PHE A 170 1.13 -5.27 -11.89
C PHE A 170 0.49 -6.46 -12.61
N THR A 171 1.03 -7.64 -12.35
CA THR A 171 0.53 -8.93 -12.83
C THR A 171 -0.63 -9.43 -11.97
N ASN A 172 -0.64 -9.08 -10.69
CA ASN A 172 -1.68 -9.44 -9.72
C ASN A 172 -2.23 -8.18 -9.03
N PRO A 173 -3.03 -7.35 -9.74
CA PRO A 173 -3.63 -6.16 -9.15
C PRO A 173 -4.57 -6.55 -7.99
N PRO A 174 -4.62 -5.81 -6.86
CA PRO A 174 -5.56 -6.11 -5.80
C PRO A 174 -6.97 -5.77 -6.29
N LEU A 175 -7.87 -6.76 -6.25
CA LEU A 175 -9.23 -6.61 -6.79
C LEU A 175 -10.11 -5.65 -5.98
N LYS A 176 -9.84 -5.50 -4.68
CA LYS A 176 -10.70 -4.76 -3.74
C LYS A 176 -10.02 -3.62 -2.99
N LEU A 177 -8.68 -3.57 -2.98
CA LEU A 177 -7.89 -2.61 -2.21
C LEU A 177 -7.03 -1.77 -3.14
N THR A 178 -6.66 -0.57 -2.70
CA THR A 178 -5.72 0.26 -3.48
C THR A 178 -4.34 -0.38 -3.43
N ALA A 179 -3.69 -0.58 -4.57
CA ALA A 179 -2.32 -1.07 -4.58
C ALA A 179 -1.38 -0.01 -3.97
N GLN A 180 -0.49 -0.47 -3.10
CA GLN A 180 0.67 0.29 -2.66
C GLN A 180 1.93 -0.40 -3.18
N ALA A 181 3.04 0.33 -3.24
CA ALA A 181 4.30 -0.20 -3.70
C ALA A 181 5.49 0.36 -2.94
N VAL A 182 6.51 -0.46 -2.77
CA VAL A 182 7.86 -0.05 -2.36
C VAL A 182 8.88 -0.55 -3.38
N ALA A 183 10.00 0.14 -3.49
CA ALA A 183 11.09 -0.27 -4.37
C ALA A 183 12.43 -0.07 -3.70
N GLY A 184 13.38 -0.96 -4.00
CA GLY A 184 14.73 -0.93 -3.49
C GLY A 184 15.74 -1.18 -4.60
N LEU A 185 16.93 -0.59 -4.46
CA LEU A 185 18.00 -0.71 -5.45
C LEU A 185 18.46 -2.16 -5.57
N ASN A 186 18.55 -2.70 -6.79
CA ASN A 186 19.02 -4.07 -7.04
C ASN A 186 20.11 -4.17 -8.12
N TRP A 187 20.40 -3.07 -8.80
CA TRP A 187 21.41 -2.97 -9.85
C TRP A 187 22.01 -1.57 -9.87
N LEU A 188 23.34 -1.46 -9.90
CA LEU A 188 24.07 -0.19 -10.01
C LEU A 188 25.20 -0.35 -11.03
N ASP A 189 25.39 0.66 -11.89
CA ASP A 189 26.58 0.89 -12.70
C ASP A 189 26.82 2.40 -12.81
N PHE A 190 27.69 2.91 -11.93
CA PHE A 190 28.04 4.32 -11.82
C PHE A 190 29.51 4.53 -12.12
N GLY A 191 29.84 5.64 -12.79
CA GLY A 191 31.22 6.08 -12.97
C GLY A 191 31.94 6.33 -11.64
N GLY A 192 33.23 5.97 -11.55
CA GLY A 192 34.03 6.06 -10.33
C GLY A 192 34.62 7.44 -10.00
N THR A 193 34.36 8.46 -10.81
CA THR A 193 35.02 9.77 -10.74
C THR A 193 34.17 10.88 -10.10
N ALA A 194 32.95 10.56 -9.67
CA ALA A 194 31.98 11.46 -9.06
C ALA A 194 31.20 10.73 -7.97
N ASN A 195 30.57 11.46 -7.04
CA ASN A 195 29.79 10.81 -5.96
C ASN A 195 28.75 9.86 -6.56
N VAL A 196 28.45 8.79 -5.83
CA VAL A 196 27.31 7.94 -6.17
C VAL A 196 26.05 8.65 -5.68
N ARG A 197 25.31 9.21 -6.63
CA ARG A 197 24.05 9.92 -6.36
C ARG A 197 22.89 9.25 -7.08
N ILE A 198 21.97 8.70 -6.31
CA ILE A 198 20.79 8.01 -6.82
C ILE A 198 19.62 8.18 -5.87
N LYS A 199 18.42 8.32 -6.43
CA LYS A 199 17.16 8.30 -5.73
C LYS A 199 16.13 7.56 -6.57
N THR A 200 15.46 6.59 -5.94
CA THR A 200 14.28 5.93 -6.49
C THR A 200 13.03 6.69 -6.04
N ILE A 201 12.17 7.01 -7.00
CA ILE A 201 10.85 7.59 -6.76
C ILE A 201 9.82 6.68 -7.41
N LEU A 202 8.82 6.28 -6.64
CA LEU A 202 7.61 5.67 -7.15
C LEU A 202 6.53 6.75 -7.24
N ASP A 203 5.95 6.91 -8.42
CA ASP A 203 4.84 7.84 -8.66
C ASP A 203 3.71 7.15 -9.44
N ASP A 204 2.54 7.79 -9.46
CA ASP A 204 1.36 7.31 -10.21
C ASP A 204 1.02 5.83 -9.93
N VAL A 205 1.02 5.46 -8.64
CA VAL A 205 0.65 4.11 -8.19
C VAL A 205 -0.86 3.96 -8.31
N THR A 206 -1.29 3.06 -9.17
CA THR A 206 -2.68 2.65 -9.35
C THR A 206 -2.80 1.15 -9.07
N ASN A 207 -4.01 0.59 -9.13
CA ASN A 207 -4.19 -0.85 -8.95
C ASN A 207 -3.50 -1.70 -10.02
N GLU A 208 -3.16 -1.14 -11.19
CA GLU A 208 -2.65 -1.90 -12.33
C GLU A 208 -1.19 -1.59 -12.66
N ARG A 209 -0.66 -0.47 -12.16
CA ARG A 209 0.65 0.02 -12.57
C ARG A 209 1.25 0.98 -11.55
N CYS A 210 2.55 1.19 -11.69
CA CYS A 210 3.27 2.27 -11.04
C CYS A 210 4.32 2.81 -12.00
N SER A 211 4.61 4.09 -11.90
CA SER A 211 5.73 4.70 -12.61
C SER A 211 6.96 4.77 -11.69
N ILE A 212 8.10 4.33 -12.22
CA ILE A 212 9.39 4.34 -11.54
C ILE A 212 10.23 5.44 -12.15
N ASN A 213 10.80 6.29 -11.31
CA ASN A 213 11.70 7.37 -11.70
C ASN A 213 13.02 7.23 -10.94
N LEU A 214 14.08 6.87 -11.66
CA LEU A 214 15.45 6.75 -11.16
C LEU A 214 16.18 8.06 -11.47
N GLN A 215 16.57 8.77 -10.41
CA GLN A 215 17.20 10.09 -10.50
C GLN A 215 18.61 10.09 -9.93
N SER A 216 19.57 10.54 -10.74
CA SER A 216 20.92 10.93 -10.37
C SER A 216 21.08 12.43 -10.60
N TRP A 217 22.10 13.05 -10.01
CA TRP A 217 22.32 14.49 -10.16
C TRP A 217 23.80 14.87 -10.05
N GLY A 218 24.10 16.15 -10.29
CA GLY A 218 25.45 16.69 -10.29
C GLY A 218 26.28 16.13 -11.44
N ASP A 219 27.52 15.75 -11.13
CA ASP A 219 28.51 15.15 -12.03
C ASP A 219 28.44 13.61 -12.09
N THR A 220 27.41 13.01 -11.51
CA THR A 220 27.22 11.55 -11.46
C THR A 220 27.02 10.97 -12.85
N LEU A 221 27.83 9.98 -13.21
CA LEU A 221 27.67 9.25 -14.48
C LEU A 221 26.93 7.93 -14.24
N ASN A 222 25.60 7.94 -14.46
CA ASN A 222 24.74 6.76 -14.29
C ASN A 222 24.59 5.97 -15.59
N TYR A 223 25.43 4.95 -15.79
CA TYR A 223 25.37 4.06 -16.95
C TYR A 223 24.10 3.21 -16.90
N SER A 224 23.85 2.55 -15.77
CA SER A 224 22.61 1.83 -15.53
C SER A 224 22.26 1.76 -14.04
N THR A 225 20.97 1.73 -13.74
CA THR A 225 20.43 1.52 -12.40
C THR A 225 19.18 0.67 -12.51
N GLY A 226 18.95 -0.21 -11.55
CA GLY A 226 17.73 -0.97 -11.44
C GLY A 226 17.19 -1.03 -10.03
N VAL A 227 15.90 -1.32 -9.95
CA VAL A 227 15.17 -1.53 -8.71
C VAL A 227 14.38 -2.83 -8.79
N ALA A 228 14.26 -3.50 -7.65
CA ALA A 228 13.15 -4.41 -7.43
C ALA A 228 11.98 -3.60 -6.86
N TRP A 229 10.75 -3.97 -7.23
CA TRP A 229 9.53 -3.40 -6.66
C TRP A 229 8.69 -4.50 -6.00
N LEU A 230 7.99 -4.13 -4.94
CA LEU A 230 7.03 -4.98 -4.24
C LEU A 230 5.71 -4.22 -4.15
N GLN A 231 4.68 -4.78 -4.76
CA GLN A 231 3.30 -4.34 -4.60
C GLN A 231 2.67 -5.09 -3.43
N TYR A 232 1.85 -4.40 -2.68
CA TYR A 232 1.05 -4.97 -1.60
C TYR A 232 -0.30 -4.24 -1.51
N PRO A 233 -1.34 -4.87 -0.95
CA PRO A 233 -2.62 -4.20 -0.77
C PRO A 233 -2.49 -3.09 0.27
N SER A 234 -3.15 -1.94 0.05
CA SER A 234 -3.34 -0.95 1.11
C SER A 234 -4.04 -1.59 2.29
N SER A 235 -3.68 -1.20 3.51
CA SER A 235 -4.50 -1.52 4.66
C SER A 235 -5.89 -0.91 4.49
N ASP A 236 -6.95 -1.71 4.55
CA ASP A 236 -8.25 -1.16 4.95
C ASP A 236 -8.27 -0.96 6.47
N HIS A 237 -9.42 -0.58 7.02
CA HIS A 237 -9.58 -0.36 8.45
C HIS A 237 -9.41 -1.62 9.32
N ASP A 238 -9.44 -2.82 8.73
CA ASP A 238 -9.45 -4.12 9.41
C ASP A 238 -8.22 -5.00 9.09
N ASN A 239 -7.47 -4.72 8.02
CA ASN A 239 -6.26 -5.47 7.65
C ASN A 239 -5.00 -4.59 7.64
N HIS A 240 -4.27 -4.57 8.76
CA HIS A 240 -2.99 -3.87 8.92
C HIS A 240 -1.77 -4.79 8.84
N ASP A 241 -1.90 -5.94 8.16
CA ASP A 241 -0.81 -6.89 8.06
C ASP A 241 0.42 -6.25 7.45
N PHE A 242 0.27 -5.52 6.34
CA PHE A 242 1.41 -4.89 5.68
C PHE A 242 1.49 -3.42 6.00
N GLN A 243 2.66 -3.01 6.49
CA GLN A 243 3.00 -1.60 6.68
C GLN A 243 4.33 -1.33 6.01
N CYS A 244 4.45 -0.17 5.40
CA CYS A 244 5.70 0.28 4.81
C CYS A 244 5.95 1.75 5.12
N GLY A 245 7.17 2.18 4.86
CA GLY A 245 7.49 3.60 4.82
C GLY A 245 8.89 3.83 4.32
N THR A 246 9.32 5.07 4.44
CA THR A 246 10.66 5.52 4.04
C THR A 246 11.30 6.29 5.16
N PHE A 247 12.62 6.32 5.18
CA PHE A 247 13.39 7.21 6.03
C PHE A 247 14.64 7.67 5.27
N ASN A 248 14.99 8.94 5.39
CA ASN A 248 16.25 9.48 4.90
C ASN A 248 17.05 10.09 6.05
N THR A 249 18.37 9.90 6.03
CA THR A 249 19.30 10.54 6.97
C THR A 249 19.14 12.06 7.07
N MET A 250 18.67 12.72 6.00
CA MET A 250 18.42 14.16 5.98
C MET A 250 17.23 14.59 6.87
N GLU A 251 16.40 13.64 7.31
CA GLU A 251 15.35 13.88 8.30
C GLU A 251 15.92 13.96 9.73
N ASP A 252 17.13 13.42 9.96
CA ASP A 252 17.85 13.45 11.24
C ASP A 252 18.87 14.59 11.30
N HIS A 253 19.61 14.82 10.21
CA HIS A 253 20.65 15.86 10.17
C HIS A 253 20.69 16.60 8.83
N ASP A 254 21.20 17.83 8.88
CA ASP A 254 21.41 18.64 7.68
C ASP A 254 22.42 17.97 6.74
N TRP A 255 22.11 17.96 5.44
CA TRP A 255 22.96 17.40 4.37
C TRP A 255 24.41 17.94 4.41
N THR A 256 24.62 19.17 4.87
CA THR A 256 25.96 19.79 4.99
C THR A 256 26.79 19.24 6.15
N LYS A 257 26.22 18.39 7.00
CA LYS A 257 26.86 17.81 8.19
C LYS A 257 26.80 16.28 8.13
N PRO A 258 27.53 15.64 7.19
CA PRO A 258 27.47 14.20 6.99
C PRO A 258 27.81 13.44 8.27
N GLN A 259 26.99 12.45 8.62
CA GLN A 259 27.21 11.58 9.77
C GLN A 259 27.51 10.15 9.33
N LYS A 260 28.36 9.47 10.10
CA LYS A 260 28.68 8.06 9.83
C LYS A 260 27.61 7.12 10.35
N LEU A 261 26.97 7.45 11.46
CA LEU A 261 26.01 6.58 12.12
C LEU A 261 24.71 7.36 12.27
N THR A 262 23.61 6.82 11.76
CA THR A 262 22.29 7.44 11.90
C THR A 262 21.30 6.39 12.37
N ALA A 263 20.65 6.65 13.50
CA ALA A 263 19.63 5.78 14.06
C ALA A 263 18.35 6.58 14.31
N CYS A 264 17.21 6.06 13.85
CA CYS A 264 15.91 6.71 14.02
C CYS A 264 14.87 5.70 14.48
N LYS A 265 14.06 6.08 15.48
CA LYS A 265 12.92 5.27 15.91
C LYS A 265 11.73 5.55 14.99
N ILE A 266 11.24 4.52 14.31
CA ILE A 266 10.04 4.55 13.49
C ILE A 266 8.89 3.96 14.30
N VAL A 267 7.76 4.68 14.37
CA VAL A 267 6.51 4.20 14.96
C VAL A 267 5.62 3.69 13.84
N PHE A 268 5.07 2.49 13.99
CA PHE A 268 4.12 1.96 13.01
C PHE A 268 2.82 2.78 13.03
N PRO A 269 2.25 3.14 11.86
CA PRO A 269 0.92 3.76 11.80
C PRO A 269 -0.16 2.96 12.54
N CYS A 270 -0.07 1.62 12.51
CA CYS A 270 -0.91 0.72 13.29
C CYS A 270 -0.05 -0.26 14.08
N HIS A 271 -0.36 -0.48 15.35
CA HIS A 271 0.42 -1.38 16.18
C HIS A 271 0.10 -2.84 15.84
N TYR A 272 1.12 -3.69 15.80
CA TYR A 272 0.94 -5.13 15.71
C TYR A 272 0.56 -5.73 17.08
N THR A 273 0.03 -6.95 17.09
CA THR A 273 -0.24 -7.69 18.34
C THR A 273 1.02 -8.23 19.00
N SER A 274 2.09 -8.42 18.21
CA SER A 274 3.42 -8.84 18.65
C SER A 274 4.48 -8.23 17.72
N PRO A 275 5.78 -8.21 18.09
CA PRO A 275 6.82 -7.67 17.22
C PRO A 275 6.80 -8.29 15.80
N PRO A 276 6.60 -7.48 14.75
CA PRO A 276 6.51 -7.96 13.37
C PRO A 276 7.87 -8.40 12.83
N ALA A 277 7.88 -9.05 11.67
CA ALA A 277 9.07 -9.09 10.83
C ALA A 277 9.23 -7.72 10.14
N VAL A 278 10.42 -7.13 10.21
CA VAL A 278 10.73 -5.84 9.56
C VAL A 278 11.97 -6.03 8.70
N ILE A 279 11.88 -5.62 7.44
CA ILE A 279 13.05 -5.51 6.56
C ILE A 279 13.28 -4.07 6.11
N VAL A 280 14.54 -3.75 5.85
CA VAL A 280 14.97 -2.45 5.32
C VAL A 280 15.89 -2.65 4.12
N PHE A 281 15.85 -1.71 3.18
CA PHE A 281 16.68 -1.73 1.98
C PHE A 281 16.88 -0.32 1.43
N LEU A 282 17.98 -0.11 0.71
CA LEU A 282 18.43 1.17 0.18
C LEU A 282 17.57 1.61 -1.01
N THR A 283 17.19 2.88 -1.01
CA THR A 283 16.40 3.54 -2.07
C THR A 283 17.06 4.80 -2.60
N SER A 284 17.97 5.40 -1.84
CA SER A 284 18.74 6.56 -2.27
C SER A 284 20.08 6.67 -1.56
N MET A 285 21.06 7.29 -2.20
CA MET A 285 22.40 7.53 -1.69
C MET A 285 22.98 8.80 -2.32
N ASP A 286 23.73 9.57 -1.53
CA ASP A 286 24.72 10.58 -1.94
C ASP A 286 25.99 10.33 -1.13
N ILE A 287 26.91 9.56 -1.70
CA ILE A 287 28.12 9.10 -1.01
C ILE A 287 29.35 9.56 -1.79
N GLY A 288 30.31 10.14 -1.07
CA GLY A 288 31.54 10.68 -1.64
C GLY A 288 32.38 9.64 -2.39
N TYR A 289 32.92 10.01 -3.56
CA TYR A 289 33.68 9.09 -4.42
C TYR A 289 35.17 8.97 -4.10
N GLN A 290 35.72 9.90 -3.32
CA GLN A 290 37.16 9.96 -3.03
C GLN A 290 37.63 8.81 -2.13
N LYS A 291 36.69 8.17 -1.43
CA LYS A 291 36.90 7.07 -0.48
C LYS A 291 36.00 5.91 -0.88
N ASN A 292 36.28 4.72 -0.35
CA ASN A 292 35.43 3.56 -0.64
C ASN A 292 33.96 3.87 -0.31
N LEU A 293 33.06 3.36 -1.13
CA LEU A 293 31.63 3.45 -0.89
C LEU A 293 31.26 2.43 0.18
N ARG A 294 30.81 2.91 1.35
CA ARG A 294 30.45 2.09 2.51
C ARG A 294 29.14 2.56 3.09
N VAL A 295 28.13 1.71 3.01
CA VAL A 295 26.82 1.98 3.61
C VAL A 295 26.17 0.67 3.99
N LYS A 296 25.47 0.65 5.13
CA LYS A 296 24.68 -0.47 5.60
C LYS A 296 23.40 0.04 6.25
N THR A 297 22.28 -0.61 5.95
CA THR A 297 21.04 -0.42 6.69
C THR A 297 20.57 -1.72 7.32
N TYR A 298 20.03 -1.62 8.53
CA TYR A 298 19.49 -2.71 9.31
C TYR A 298 18.52 -2.15 10.36
N THR A 299 17.80 -3.03 11.05
CA THR A 299 16.88 -2.67 12.13
C THR A 299 17.32 -3.27 13.46
N THR A 300 16.98 -2.58 14.55
CA THR A 300 17.08 -3.08 15.92
C THR A 300 15.80 -2.77 16.69
N ASP A 301 15.67 -3.31 17.90
CA ASP A 301 14.61 -2.93 18.85
C ASP A 301 13.19 -3.02 18.26
N VAL A 302 12.93 -4.06 17.47
CA VAL A 302 11.61 -4.30 16.87
C VAL A 302 10.63 -4.68 17.98
N GLN A 303 9.65 -3.81 18.19
CA GLN A 303 8.52 -3.95 19.10
C GLN A 303 7.22 -4.00 18.31
N ALA A 304 6.10 -4.23 19.01
CA ALA A 304 4.78 -4.24 18.41
C ALA A 304 4.36 -2.90 17.79
N ASP A 305 4.85 -1.77 18.31
CA ASP A 305 4.45 -0.41 17.93
C ASP A 305 5.55 0.35 17.18
N SER A 306 6.77 -0.17 17.15
CA SER A 306 7.94 0.58 16.66
C SER A 306 9.14 -0.30 16.38
N PHE A 307 10.14 0.28 15.72
CA PHE A 307 11.48 -0.29 15.55
C PHE A 307 12.50 0.85 15.39
N THR A 308 13.79 0.53 15.55
CA THR A 308 14.88 1.47 15.24
C THR A 308 15.48 1.09 13.89
N VAL A 309 15.55 2.04 12.95
CA VAL A 309 16.29 1.90 11.70
C VAL A 309 17.68 2.50 11.83
N HIS A 310 18.66 1.82 11.26
CA HIS A 310 20.05 2.29 11.17
C HIS A 310 20.44 2.50 9.71
N ILE A 311 21.17 3.59 9.45
CA ILE A 311 21.88 3.85 8.19
C ILE A 311 23.30 4.25 8.56
N ASP A 312 24.21 3.30 8.42
CA ASP A 312 25.56 3.40 8.94
C ASP A 312 26.61 3.33 7.83
N SER A 313 27.73 4.00 8.08
CA SER A 313 28.98 3.95 7.36
C SER A 313 30.12 3.64 8.33
N TRP A 314 31.30 3.36 7.78
CA TRP A 314 32.49 3.11 8.58
C TRP A 314 33.75 3.63 7.89
N ALA A 315 34.86 3.57 8.63
CA ALA A 315 36.16 4.08 8.21
C ALA A 315 36.09 5.56 7.79
N ASP A 316 36.55 5.91 6.58
CA ASP A 316 36.71 7.27 6.08
C ASP A 316 35.64 7.69 5.05
N THR A 317 34.56 6.92 4.93
CA THR A 317 33.47 7.21 3.99
C THR A 317 32.61 8.38 4.50
N SER A 318 32.24 9.27 3.58
CA SER A 318 31.31 10.38 3.83
C SER A 318 29.95 10.09 3.19
N ILE A 319 28.92 9.93 4.01
CA ILE A 319 27.52 9.83 3.58
C ILE A 319 26.87 11.21 3.75
N TRP A 320 26.59 11.89 2.65
CA TRP A 320 25.88 13.17 2.67
C TRP A 320 24.37 12.97 2.83
N SER A 321 23.86 11.92 2.18
CA SER A 321 22.53 11.39 2.46
C SER A 321 22.45 9.91 2.09
N ALA A 322 21.59 9.18 2.76
CA ALA A 322 21.13 7.88 2.32
C ALA A 322 19.68 7.69 2.77
N GLY A 323 18.90 7.02 1.94
CA GLY A 323 17.51 6.74 2.20
C GLY A 323 17.19 5.28 2.03
N ILE A 324 16.21 4.84 2.81
CA ILE A 324 15.73 3.48 2.85
C ILE A 324 14.23 3.45 2.65
N ALA A 325 13.73 2.28 2.30
CA ALA A 325 12.36 1.89 2.52
C ALA A 325 12.35 0.70 3.47
N TRP A 326 11.27 0.60 4.24
CA TRP A 326 11.01 -0.50 5.15
C TRP A 326 9.68 -1.17 4.82
N PHE A 327 9.59 -2.46 5.10
CA PHE A 327 8.39 -3.26 4.95
C PHE A 327 8.24 -4.16 6.17
N ALA A 328 7.04 -4.18 6.75
CA ALA A 328 6.71 -4.91 7.95
C ALA A 328 5.47 -5.79 7.76
N TYR A 329 5.47 -6.95 8.40
CA TYR A 329 4.35 -7.89 8.42
C TYR A 329 4.33 -8.77 9.69
N PRO A 330 3.18 -9.36 10.09
CA PRO A 330 3.12 -10.22 11.26
C PRO A 330 4.12 -11.36 11.15
N LYS A 331 4.94 -11.57 12.18
CA LYS A 331 6.08 -12.50 12.12
C LYS A 331 5.67 -13.95 11.85
N ASP A 332 4.46 -14.33 12.23
CA ASP A 332 3.84 -15.64 12.08
C ASP A 332 2.95 -15.76 10.84
N LYS A 333 2.89 -14.74 9.98
CA LYS A 333 2.12 -14.78 8.74
C LYS A 333 2.62 -15.90 7.83
N LYS A 334 1.71 -16.79 7.44
CA LYS A 334 1.99 -17.91 6.53
C LYS A 334 2.24 -17.41 5.11
N ASN A 335 2.94 -18.21 4.31
CA ASN A 335 3.22 -17.91 2.90
C ASN A 335 3.95 -16.58 2.70
N ILE A 336 4.78 -16.19 3.67
CA ILE A 336 5.71 -15.08 3.51
C ILE A 336 6.94 -15.35 4.38
N SER A 337 8.13 -15.08 3.84
CA SER A 337 9.39 -15.23 4.56
C SER A 337 10.33 -14.12 4.15
N SER A 338 11.10 -13.58 5.08
CA SER A 338 12.03 -12.50 4.82
C SER A 338 13.31 -12.69 5.60
N GLY A 339 14.35 -11.95 5.19
CA GLY A 339 15.64 -12.01 5.85
C GLY A 339 16.70 -11.23 5.09
N THR A 340 17.95 -11.41 5.50
CA THR A 340 19.11 -10.74 4.91
C THR A 340 20.23 -11.74 4.64
N TYR A 341 21.03 -11.49 3.63
CA TYR A 341 22.26 -12.25 3.34
C TYR A 341 23.37 -11.29 2.89
N SER A 342 24.62 -11.73 3.05
CA SER A 342 25.79 -10.95 2.66
C SER A 342 26.88 -11.82 2.05
N THR A 343 27.65 -11.23 1.15
CA THR A 343 28.94 -11.79 0.70
C THR A 343 29.93 -12.07 1.85
N ASN A 344 29.78 -11.40 3.01
CA ASN A 344 30.56 -11.70 4.20
C ASN A 344 30.32 -13.12 4.73
N ASP A 345 29.14 -13.70 4.46
CA ASP A 345 28.77 -15.06 4.86
C ASP A 345 29.57 -16.14 4.09
N LEU A 346 30.32 -15.75 3.06
CA LEU A 346 31.16 -16.66 2.26
C LEU A 346 32.55 -16.91 2.86
N GLY A 347 32.92 -16.19 3.93
CA GLY A 347 34.23 -16.38 4.59
C GLY A 347 35.43 -15.89 3.76
N HIS A 348 35.21 -14.99 2.80
CA HIS A 348 36.24 -14.48 1.89
C HIS A 348 36.40 -12.96 1.96
N ALA A 349 36.16 -12.35 3.12
CA ALA A 349 36.17 -10.89 3.30
C ALA A 349 37.44 -10.19 2.78
N ASN A 350 38.59 -10.89 2.75
CA ASN A 350 39.88 -10.36 2.26
C ASN A 350 40.22 -10.79 0.82
N SER A 351 39.28 -11.39 0.09
CA SER A 351 39.50 -11.84 -1.28
C SER A 351 38.28 -11.51 -2.14
N PRO A 352 38.13 -10.23 -2.55
CA PRO A 352 37.05 -9.76 -3.42
C PRO A 352 36.85 -10.67 -4.63
N ARG A 353 35.59 -11.04 -4.91
CA ARG A 353 35.21 -11.86 -6.07
C ARG A 353 34.12 -11.16 -6.86
N GLN A 354 34.16 -11.38 -8.18
CA GLN A 354 33.14 -10.86 -9.09
C GLN A 354 31.83 -11.64 -9.00
N VAL A 355 31.90 -12.94 -8.75
CA VAL A 355 30.72 -13.82 -8.67
C VAL A 355 30.58 -14.34 -7.25
N ASN A 356 29.46 -14.03 -6.60
CA ASN A 356 29.22 -14.42 -5.21
C ASN A 356 27.82 -15.02 -5.09
N SER A 357 27.74 -16.23 -4.54
CA SER A 357 26.45 -16.90 -4.33
C SER A 357 26.51 -17.88 -3.17
N ASN A 358 25.39 -18.04 -2.47
CA ASN A 358 25.20 -19.05 -1.42
C ASN A 358 23.72 -19.46 -1.37
N PRO A 359 23.36 -20.68 -0.96
CA PRO A 359 21.99 -20.98 -0.54
C PRO A 359 21.59 -20.17 0.70
N ILE A 360 20.31 -19.88 0.82
CA ILE A 360 19.64 -19.43 2.05
C ILE A 360 18.32 -20.17 2.21
N LEU A 361 18.00 -20.55 3.45
CA LEU A 361 16.72 -21.17 3.79
C LEU A 361 15.70 -20.09 4.17
N PHE A 362 14.47 -20.25 3.69
CA PHE A 362 13.34 -19.45 4.13
C PHE A 362 12.96 -19.88 5.54
N GLN A 363 12.78 -18.89 6.42
CA GLN A 363 12.32 -19.12 7.78
C GLN A 363 10.80 -19.28 7.79
N ASN A 364 10.30 -20.37 8.38
CA ASN A 364 8.88 -20.71 8.48
C ASN A 364 8.09 -20.54 7.16
N PRO A 365 8.55 -21.13 6.04
CA PRO A 365 8.10 -20.72 4.71
C PRO A 365 6.60 -20.96 4.48
N GLY A 366 6.07 -22.10 4.93
CA GLY A 366 4.69 -22.50 4.66
C GLY A 366 4.34 -22.67 3.17
N PHE A 367 5.29 -22.49 2.25
CA PHE A 367 5.01 -22.42 0.82
C PHE A 367 4.65 -23.77 0.21
N ASP A 368 3.52 -23.83 -0.50
CA ASP A 368 3.09 -25.01 -1.26
C ASP A 368 3.72 -25.11 -2.66
N LYS A 369 4.33 -24.03 -3.14
CA LYS A 369 5.03 -23.93 -4.44
C LYS A 369 6.23 -22.99 -4.31
N PRO A 370 7.23 -23.02 -5.20
CA PRO A 370 8.30 -22.03 -5.19
C PRO A 370 7.73 -20.60 -5.16
N PRO A 371 8.08 -19.78 -4.15
CA PRO A 371 7.56 -18.42 -4.02
C PRO A 371 8.20 -17.49 -5.06
N ARG A 372 7.63 -16.30 -5.22
CA ARG A 372 8.32 -15.17 -5.87
C ARG A 372 9.20 -14.48 -4.85
N VAL A 373 10.27 -13.83 -5.29
CA VAL A 373 11.23 -13.21 -4.39
C VAL A 373 11.52 -11.77 -4.80
N PHE A 374 11.24 -10.83 -3.90
CA PHE A 374 11.74 -9.47 -3.93
C PHE A 374 13.15 -9.45 -3.30
N MET A 375 14.11 -8.74 -3.92
CA MET A 375 15.49 -8.62 -3.41
C MET A 375 16.00 -7.18 -3.63
N ALA A 376 16.52 -6.55 -2.58
CA ALA A 376 17.07 -5.20 -2.65
C ALA A 376 18.31 -5.05 -1.76
N LEU A 377 19.24 -4.20 -2.20
CA LEU A 377 20.51 -3.93 -1.53
C LEU A 377 20.26 -3.31 -0.16
N ASN A 378 20.97 -3.80 0.86
CA ASN A 378 20.98 -3.21 2.20
C ASN A 378 22.40 -2.88 2.68
N MET A 379 23.43 -3.30 1.94
CA MET A 379 24.82 -3.05 2.30
C MET A 379 25.70 -3.00 1.05
N LEU A 380 26.64 -2.05 1.03
CA LEU A 380 27.70 -1.95 0.02
C LEU A 380 29.02 -1.58 0.70
N ASP A 381 30.10 -2.27 0.33
CA ASP A 381 31.50 -1.94 0.60
C ASP A 381 32.30 -2.12 -0.68
N MET A 382 32.53 -1.02 -1.40
CA MET A 382 33.10 -1.02 -2.73
C MET A 382 34.31 -0.09 -2.80
N GLY A 383 35.35 -0.54 -3.50
CA GLY A 383 36.55 0.25 -3.76
C GLY A 383 36.23 1.54 -4.52
N HIS A 384 36.99 2.58 -4.23
CA HIS A 384 36.95 3.84 -4.98
C HIS A 384 37.87 3.79 -6.21
N GLY A 385 37.76 4.79 -7.08
CA GLY A 385 38.63 4.96 -8.26
C GLY A 385 38.24 4.15 -9.49
N THR A 386 37.33 3.19 -9.35
CA THR A 386 36.70 2.43 -10.45
C THR A 386 35.19 2.60 -10.39
N ASN A 387 34.48 2.18 -11.43
CA ASN A 387 33.01 2.22 -11.40
C ASN A 387 32.44 1.39 -10.25
N VAL A 388 31.28 1.82 -9.75
CA VAL A 388 30.48 1.11 -8.76
C VAL A 388 29.50 0.23 -9.52
N ARG A 389 29.77 -1.07 -9.55
CA ARG A 389 28.99 -2.07 -10.29
C ARG A 389 28.53 -3.21 -9.40
N VAL A 390 27.23 -3.38 -9.23
CA VAL A 390 26.67 -4.49 -8.45
C VAL A 390 25.31 -4.88 -9.00
N ARG A 391 25.00 -6.18 -8.96
CA ARG A 391 23.68 -6.70 -9.31
C ARG A 391 23.24 -7.81 -8.36
N LEU A 392 21.95 -7.83 -8.08
CA LEU A 392 21.28 -8.90 -7.35
C LEU A 392 20.56 -9.83 -8.32
N SER A 393 20.57 -11.13 -8.03
CA SER A 393 19.66 -12.10 -8.64
C SER A 393 19.51 -13.33 -7.76
N SER A 394 18.51 -14.18 -8.05
CA SER A 394 18.33 -15.48 -7.41
C SER A 394 18.25 -16.59 -8.45
N SER A 395 18.67 -17.79 -8.07
CA SER A 395 18.39 -19.02 -8.81
C SER A 395 17.96 -20.13 -7.85
N HIS A 396 17.49 -21.25 -8.39
CA HIS A 396 17.08 -22.42 -7.60
C HIS A 396 16.10 -22.07 -6.47
N VAL A 397 15.09 -21.25 -6.77
CA VAL A 397 14.03 -20.93 -5.81
C VAL A 397 13.16 -22.18 -5.64
N THR A 398 13.05 -22.63 -4.40
CA THR A 398 12.27 -23.81 -3.98
C THR A 398 11.30 -23.39 -2.87
N LYS A 399 10.48 -24.32 -2.38
CA LYS A 399 9.57 -24.07 -1.26
C LYS A 399 10.29 -23.74 0.06
N THR A 400 11.58 -24.05 0.18
CA THR A 400 12.31 -23.95 1.46
C THR A 400 13.49 -23.00 1.40
N GLY A 401 13.81 -22.43 0.23
CA GLY A 401 14.94 -21.53 0.10
C GLY A 401 15.24 -21.15 -1.34
N MET A 402 16.33 -20.41 -1.50
CA MET A 402 16.86 -19.97 -2.79
C MET A 402 18.38 -19.97 -2.77
N LYS A 403 19.01 -19.92 -3.96
CA LYS A 403 20.41 -19.52 -4.10
C LYS A 403 20.45 -18.04 -4.50
N TRP A 404 20.98 -17.19 -3.64
CA TRP A 404 21.16 -15.77 -3.95
C TRP A 404 22.46 -15.53 -4.71
N HIS A 405 22.52 -14.44 -5.46
CA HIS A 405 23.72 -13.95 -6.14
C HIS A 405 23.89 -12.45 -5.89
N ILE A 406 25.11 -12.04 -5.55
CA ILE A 406 25.53 -10.64 -5.47
C ILE A 406 26.81 -10.51 -6.29
N ASP A 407 26.67 -10.07 -7.54
CA ASP A 407 27.79 -10.05 -8.48
C ASP A 407 28.26 -8.62 -8.75
N THR A 408 29.54 -8.49 -9.06
CA THR A 408 30.16 -7.30 -9.66
C THR A 408 30.87 -7.67 -10.97
N TRP A 409 31.33 -6.70 -11.74
CA TRP A 409 31.99 -6.94 -13.03
C TRP A 409 32.96 -5.81 -13.41
N GLY A 410 33.76 -6.07 -14.45
CA GLY A 410 34.76 -5.13 -14.95
C GLY A 410 35.93 -4.94 -13.99
N ASP A 411 36.32 -3.70 -13.77
CA ASP A 411 37.39 -3.28 -12.86
C ASP A 411 36.91 -3.02 -11.42
N THR A 412 35.63 -3.23 -11.11
CA THR A 412 35.07 -2.94 -9.80
C THR A 412 35.62 -3.88 -8.73
N THR A 413 36.11 -3.28 -7.63
CA THR A 413 36.46 -4.02 -6.41
C THR A 413 35.29 -3.99 -5.43
N MET A 414 34.69 -5.14 -5.15
CA MET A 414 33.63 -5.29 -4.14
C MET A 414 34.17 -6.08 -2.94
N PHE A 415 34.40 -5.38 -1.82
CA PHE A 415 34.86 -6.00 -0.57
C PHE A 415 33.74 -6.78 0.09
N SER A 416 32.55 -6.17 0.15
CA SER A 416 31.33 -6.86 0.54
C SER A 416 30.10 -6.14 0.00
N ALA A 417 29.00 -6.87 -0.07
CA ALA A 417 27.66 -6.36 -0.30
C ALA A 417 26.65 -7.25 0.41
N GLY A 418 25.45 -6.73 0.63
CA GLY A 418 24.37 -7.43 1.28
C GLY A 418 23.01 -6.98 0.74
N ALA A 419 22.02 -7.84 0.94
CA ALA A 419 20.66 -7.57 0.50
C ALA A 419 19.63 -8.15 1.46
N SER A 420 18.46 -7.53 1.42
CA SER A 420 17.24 -7.99 2.09
C SER A 420 16.36 -8.71 1.05
N TYR A 421 15.58 -9.70 1.48
CA TYR A 421 14.61 -10.39 0.63
C TYR A 421 13.24 -10.53 1.29
N ILE A 422 12.21 -10.66 0.44
CA ILE A 422 10.87 -11.12 0.81
C ILE A 422 10.47 -12.19 -0.21
N ALA A 423 10.12 -13.37 0.28
CA ALA A 423 9.57 -14.48 -0.50
C ALA A 423 8.09 -14.66 -0.16
N PHE A 424 7.23 -14.85 -1.16
CA PHE A 424 5.77 -15.05 -1.00
C PHE A 424 5.13 -15.90 -2.10
#